data_AF-A0A2V2EQW2-F1
#
_entry.id   AF-A0A2V2EQW2-F1
#
_cell.length_a   1.000
_cell.length_b   1.000
_cell.length_c   1.000
_cell.angle_alpha   90.00
_cell.angle_beta   90.00
_cell.angle_gamma   90.00
#
_symmetry.space_group_name_H-M   'P 1'
#
loop_
_entity.id
_entity.type
_entity.pdbx_description
1 polymer ?
#
loop_
_entity_poly.entity_id
_entity_poly.type
_entity_poly.pdbx_seq_one_letter_code
_entity_poly.pdbx_strand_id
1 'polypeptide(L)'
;FCIPGSVAENRKVGLGHGNLGKMLLSEETDCFCFLAGHESFAAAEGAISIAMNANKVRQKPLRVILNGLGKDAAFIISRINGFTYVETEFDNNTETVKVVKEVPYSDGPRAKVKCYGVDNVPEGVAVMKLEKVGVSITGNSTNPTRFQHPVAGTYKKWCVENGVKYFSVASGGGTGRTLHPDNMAAGPSSYGMTDTMGRMHSDAQFAGSSSVPAHVEMMGLIGMGNNPMVGATVAVAVAVQEGMTK
;
A
#
# COMPACT_ATOMS: atom_id res chain seq x y z
N PHE A 1 -12.53 -19.34 -2.61
CA PHE A 1 -12.04 -18.41 -1.58
C PHE A 1 -13.15 -17.60 -0.93
N CYS A 2 -14.24 -17.24 -1.62
CA CYS A 2 -15.38 -16.52 -1.03
C CYS A 2 -16.56 -17.47 -0.80
N ILE A 3 -17.40 -17.15 0.19
CA ILE A 3 -18.64 -17.90 0.50
C ILE A 3 -19.63 -17.70 -0.67
N PRO A 4 -20.26 -18.76 -1.21
CA PRO A 4 -21.27 -18.63 -2.25
C PRO A 4 -22.43 -17.69 -1.84
N GLY A 5 -22.81 -16.77 -2.72
CA GLY A 5 -23.83 -15.75 -2.49
C GLY A 5 -23.35 -14.55 -1.67
N SER A 6 -22.11 -14.55 -1.18
CA SER A 6 -21.58 -13.42 -0.41
C SER A 6 -21.27 -12.21 -1.29
N VAL A 7 -21.29 -11.03 -0.67
CA VAL A 7 -20.84 -9.78 -1.30
C VAL A 7 -19.38 -9.90 -1.78
N ALA A 8 -18.54 -10.67 -1.08
CA ALA A 8 -17.14 -10.90 -1.46
C ALA A 8 -17.01 -11.69 -2.77
N GLU A 9 -17.88 -12.69 -3.00
CA GLU A 9 -17.95 -13.44 -4.26
C GLU A 9 -18.43 -12.55 -5.40
N ASN A 10 -19.55 -11.85 -5.22
CA ASN A 10 -20.11 -10.94 -6.23
C ASN A 10 -19.12 -9.85 -6.64
N ARG A 11 -18.38 -9.30 -5.67
CA ARG A 11 -17.36 -8.27 -5.90
C ARG A 11 -16.01 -8.83 -6.34
N LYS A 12 -15.86 -10.16 -6.41
CA LYS A 12 -14.65 -10.88 -6.80
C LYS A 12 -13.40 -10.37 -6.05
N VAL A 13 -13.51 -10.15 -4.74
CA VAL A 13 -12.47 -9.50 -3.90
C VAL A 13 -11.13 -10.25 -3.95
N GLY A 14 -11.16 -11.56 -4.18
CA GLY A 14 -9.96 -12.38 -4.37
C GLY A 14 -9.11 -11.99 -5.58
N LEU A 15 -9.70 -11.40 -6.63
CA LEU A 15 -8.95 -10.94 -7.81
C LEU A 15 -7.96 -9.82 -7.46
N GLY A 16 -8.35 -8.91 -6.57
CA GLY A 16 -7.45 -7.84 -6.14
C GLY A 16 -6.20 -8.38 -5.45
N HIS A 17 -6.37 -9.39 -4.58
CA HIS A 17 -5.26 -10.04 -3.87
C HIS A 17 -4.34 -10.78 -4.84
N GLY A 18 -4.92 -11.56 -5.76
CA GLY A 18 -4.15 -12.27 -6.80
C GLY A 18 -3.41 -11.34 -7.75
N ASN A 19 -4.06 -10.24 -8.18
CA ASN A 19 -3.44 -9.24 -9.05
C ASN A 19 -2.29 -8.52 -8.35
N LEU A 20 -2.45 -8.15 -7.07
CA LEU A 20 -1.34 -7.59 -6.30
C LEU A 20 -0.18 -8.59 -6.18
N GLY A 21 -0.46 -9.85 -5.83
CA GLY A 21 0.56 -10.90 -5.78
C GLY A 21 1.31 -11.06 -7.12
N LYS A 22 0.57 -11.07 -8.24
CA LYS A 22 1.14 -11.08 -9.60
C LYS A 22 2.06 -9.88 -9.84
N MET A 23 1.62 -8.67 -9.50
CA MET A 23 2.42 -7.47 -9.71
C MET A 23 3.71 -7.48 -8.87
N LEU A 24 3.66 -8.00 -7.63
CA LEU A 24 4.82 -8.12 -6.75
C LEU A 24 5.82 -9.19 -7.22
N LEU A 25 5.38 -10.21 -7.95
CA LEU A 25 6.25 -11.23 -8.54
C LEU A 25 6.74 -10.88 -9.96
N SER A 26 6.11 -9.92 -10.62
CA SER A 26 6.46 -9.52 -11.98
C SER A 26 7.74 -8.69 -12.04
N GLU A 27 8.64 -9.03 -12.96
CA GLU A 27 9.85 -8.26 -13.27
C GLU A 27 9.56 -6.88 -13.90
N GLU A 28 8.33 -6.64 -14.37
CA GLU A 28 7.91 -5.30 -14.82
C GLU A 28 7.77 -4.30 -13.67
N THR A 29 7.56 -4.79 -12.43
CA THR A 29 7.46 -3.94 -11.25
C THR A 29 8.84 -3.79 -10.61
N ASP A 30 9.39 -2.57 -10.65
CA ASP A 30 10.70 -2.29 -10.05
C ASP A 30 10.60 -1.76 -8.62
N CYS A 31 9.58 -0.94 -8.33
CA CYS A 31 9.38 -0.31 -7.03
C CYS A 31 7.98 -0.50 -6.49
N PHE A 32 7.92 -0.92 -5.22
CA PHE A 32 6.73 -1.08 -4.42
C PHE A 32 6.69 -0.04 -3.29
N CYS A 33 5.63 0.77 -3.27
CA CYS A 33 5.47 1.85 -2.31
C CYS A 33 4.39 1.54 -1.27
N PHE A 34 4.71 1.77 -0.01
CA PHE A 34 3.72 1.93 1.04
C PHE A 34 3.40 3.41 1.21
N LEU A 35 2.15 3.76 0.91
CA LEU A 35 1.63 5.08 1.22
C LEU A 35 1.05 5.04 2.62
N ALA A 36 1.80 5.63 3.54
CA ALA A 36 1.60 5.54 4.97
C ALA A 36 0.30 6.24 5.42
N GLY A 37 -0.44 5.58 6.30
CA GLY A 37 -1.60 6.06 7.04
C GLY A 37 -1.48 5.93 8.58
N HIS A 38 -2.55 6.04 9.35
CA HIS A 38 -2.53 5.83 10.82
C HIS A 38 -2.07 4.42 11.24
N GLU A 39 -2.26 3.43 10.37
CA GLU A 39 -1.94 2.01 10.64
C GLU A 39 -0.54 1.61 10.11
N SER A 40 0.27 2.59 9.69
CA SER A 40 1.51 2.34 8.92
C SER A 40 2.51 1.43 9.60
N PHE A 41 2.56 1.44 10.93
CA PHE A 41 3.58 0.69 11.68
C PHE A 41 3.45 -0.82 11.45
N ALA A 42 2.24 -1.37 11.60
CA ALA A 42 1.98 -2.79 11.42
C ALA A 42 1.90 -3.18 9.94
N ALA A 43 1.40 -2.29 9.09
CA ALA A 43 1.27 -2.54 7.65
C ALA A 43 2.64 -2.61 6.95
N ALA A 44 3.62 -1.80 7.37
CA ALA A 44 4.95 -1.78 6.79
C ALA A 44 5.71 -3.11 7.02
N GLU A 45 5.73 -3.64 8.25
CA GLU A 45 6.40 -4.93 8.55
C GLU A 45 5.82 -6.08 7.73
N GLY A 46 4.48 -6.20 7.71
CA GLY A 46 3.82 -7.27 6.98
C GLY A 46 4.17 -7.26 5.50
N ALA A 47 4.22 -6.08 4.88
CA ALA A 47 4.38 -5.98 3.45
C ALA A 47 5.85 -5.87 2.98
N ILE A 48 6.77 -5.48 3.87
CA ILE A 48 8.20 -5.75 3.72
C ILE A 48 8.45 -7.25 3.64
N SER A 49 7.83 -8.04 4.53
CA SER A 49 7.97 -9.51 4.50
C SER A 49 7.51 -10.09 3.15
N ILE A 50 6.42 -9.56 2.57
CA ILE A 50 5.95 -9.94 1.23
C ILE A 50 7.02 -9.66 0.17
N ALA A 51 7.59 -8.45 0.17
CA ALA A 51 8.61 -8.07 -0.80
C ALA A 51 9.90 -8.92 -0.65
N MET A 52 10.36 -9.17 0.58
CA MET A 52 11.51 -10.03 0.83
C MET A 52 11.27 -11.46 0.34
N ASN A 53 10.06 -11.99 0.51
CA ASN A 53 9.73 -13.33 0.05
C ASN A 53 9.65 -13.40 -1.48
N ALA A 54 9.01 -12.41 -2.12
CA ALA A 54 8.99 -12.29 -3.57
C ALA A 54 10.42 -12.24 -4.16
N ASN A 55 11.34 -11.54 -3.50
CA ASN A 55 12.73 -11.39 -3.94
C ASN A 55 13.54 -12.70 -3.95
N LYS A 56 13.05 -13.80 -3.39
CA LYS A 56 13.73 -15.11 -3.47
C LYS A 56 13.73 -15.71 -4.88
N VAL A 57 12.70 -15.40 -5.66
CA VAL A 57 12.48 -15.99 -7.01
C VAL A 57 12.58 -14.96 -8.14
N ARG A 58 12.69 -13.67 -7.79
CA ARG A 58 12.88 -12.59 -8.74
C ARG A 58 14.34 -12.49 -9.17
N GLN A 59 14.55 -12.10 -10.42
CA GLN A 59 15.87 -11.77 -10.94
C GLN A 59 16.34 -10.41 -10.43
N LYS A 60 15.42 -9.42 -10.43
CA LYS A 60 15.68 -8.09 -9.87
C LYS A 60 14.94 -7.93 -8.55
N PRO A 61 15.65 -7.69 -7.43
CA PRO A 61 15.00 -7.43 -6.15
C PRO A 61 14.07 -6.23 -6.24
N LEU A 62 12.81 -6.45 -5.87
CA LEU A 62 11.80 -5.42 -5.73
C LEU A 62 12.26 -4.41 -4.68
N ARG A 63 12.34 -3.13 -5.10
CA ARG A 63 12.69 -2.02 -4.22
C ARG A 63 11.45 -1.63 -3.42
N VAL A 64 11.63 -1.33 -2.14
CA VAL A 64 10.54 -0.99 -1.23
C VAL A 64 10.76 0.41 -0.68
N ILE A 65 9.74 1.25 -0.81
CA ILE A 65 9.76 2.59 -0.23
C ILE A 65 8.53 2.82 0.67
N LEU A 66 8.69 3.69 1.65
CA LEU A 66 7.62 4.26 2.46
C LEU A 66 7.52 5.75 2.12
N ASN A 67 6.31 6.24 1.87
CA ASN A 67 6.02 7.62 1.48
C ASN A 67 4.70 8.07 2.13
N GLY A 68 4.46 9.38 2.22
CA GLY A 68 3.20 9.93 2.77
C GLY A 68 3.24 10.31 4.25
N LEU A 69 4.40 10.22 4.89
CA LEU A 69 4.63 10.71 6.25
C LEU A 69 5.33 12.06 6.21
N GLY A 70 4.94 12.97 7.10
CA GLY A 70 5.73 14.19 7.35
C GLY A 70 7.17 13.85 7.77
N LYS A 71 8.10 14.80 7.57
CA LYS A 71 9.55 14.55 7.78
C LYS A 71 9.89 14.02 9.17
N ASP A 72 9.29 14.57 10.23
CA ASP A 72 9.51 14.10 11.61
C ASP A 72 9.03 12.67 11.83
N ALA A 73 7.84 12.34 11.33
CA ALA A 73 7.26 11.00 11.46
C ALA A 73 8.08 9.97 10.68
N ALA A 74 8.50 10.31 9.46
CA ALA A 74 9.38 9.48 8.64
C ALA A 74 10.73 9.24 9.31
N PHE A 75 11.34 10.28 9.90
CA PHE A 75 12.59 10.16 10.65
C PHE A 75 12.46 9.17 11.83
N ILE A 76 11.43 9.35 12.66
CA ILE A 76 11.18 8.50 13.83
C ILE A 76 10.92 7.05 13.40
N ILE A 77 10.04 6.84 12.41
CA ILE A 77 9.70 5.50 11.91
C ILE A 77 10.92 4.80 11.31
N SER A 78 11.75 5.53 10.57
CA SER A 78 12.98 4.99 10.00
C SER A 78 13.93 4.52 11.08
N ARG A 79 14.11 5.35 12.12
CA ARG A 79 15.01 5.03 13.23
C ARG A 79 14.54 3.83 14.04
N ILE A 80 13.24 3.75 14.36
CA ILE A 80 12.70 2.64 15.17
C ILE A 80 12.77 1.31 14.40
N ASN A 81 12.46 1.32 13.11
CA ASN A 81 12.41 0.09 12.32
C ASN A 81 13.76 -0.26 11.66
N GLY A 82 14.75 0.64 11.69
CA GLY A 82 16.04 0.45 11.04
C GLY A 82 16.01 0.64 9.53
N PHE A 83 15.06 1.44 9.02
CA PHE A 83 15.01 1.81 7.59
C PHE A 83 16.01 2.90 7.27
N THR A 84 16.19 3.17 5.98
CA THR A 84 16.95 4.32 5.52
C THR A 84 16.01 5.52 5.45
N TYR A 85 16.26 6.54 6.26
CA TYR A 85 15.55 7.80 6.19
C TYR A 85 16.06 8.61 5.00
N VAL A 86 15.14 9.09 4.16
CA VAL A 86 15.44 9.95 3.03
C VAL A 86 14.72 11.28 3.23
N GLU A 87 15.53 12.32 3.42
CA GLU A 87 15.07 13.69 3.54
C GLU A 87 15.08 14.35 2.16
N THR A 88 13.98 15.02 1.85
CA THR A 88 13.79 15.69 0.57
C THR A 88 13.57 17.19 0.72
N GLU A 89 14.04 17.90 -0.29
CA GLU A 89 13.71 19.29 -0.55
C GLU A 89 12.85 19.36 -1.81
N PHE A 90 11.68 20.02 -1.69
CA PHE A 90 10.71 20.14 -2.77
C PHE A 90 10.71 21.55 -3.34
N ASP A 91 10.93 21.66 -4.65
CA ASP A 91 10.78 22.91 -5.38
C ASP A 91 9.33 23.05 -5.88
N ASN A 92 8.60 23.97 -5.28
CA ASN A 92 7.20 24.23 -5.61
C ASN A 92 7.00 24.79 -7.02
N ASN A 93 8.01 25.44 -7.62
CA ASN A 93 7.88 26.05 -8.94
C ASN A 93 7.99 25.00 -10.05
N THR A 94 8.90 24.04 -9.87
CA THR A 94 9.15 22.97 -10.86
C THR A 94 8.42 21.67 -10.54
N GLU A 95 7.81 21.57 -9.36
CA GLU A 95 7.24 20.34 -8.78
C GLU A 95 8.23 19.17 -8.77
N THR A 96 9.52 19.46 -8.56
CA THR A 96 10.58 18.46 -8.48
C THR A 96 11.06 18.29 -7.05
N VAL A 97 11.58 17.10 -6.77
CA VAL A 97 12.10 16.74 -5.45
C VAL A 97 13.58 16.37 -5.57
N LYS A 98 14.38 16.87 -4.63
CA LYS A 98 15.80 16.56 -4.50
C LYS A 98 16.05 15.87 -3.17
N VAL A 99 16.83 14.78 -3.19
CA VAL A 99 17.30 14.13 -1.97
C VAL A 99 18.43 14.97 -1.37
N VAL A 100 18.25 15.46 -0.15
CA VAL A 100 19.26 16.25 0.57
C VAL A 100 20.05 15.42 1.58
N LYS A 101 19.46 14.34 2.08
CA LYS A 101 20.08 13.48 3.08
C LYS A 101 19.52 12.06 3.01
N GLU A 102 20.40 11.08 3.12
CA GLU A 102 20.05 9.66 3.19
C GLU A 102 20.82 9.03 4.37
N VAL A 103 20.10 8.51 5.36
CA VAL A 103 20.70 7.93 6.59
C VAL A 103 20.15 6.53 6.84
N PRO A 104 20.97 5.47 6.70
CA PRO A 104 20.60 4.13 7.11
C PRO A 104 20.68 4.00 8.64
N TYR A 105 19.63 3.45 9.26
CA TYR A 105 19.58 3.16 10.71
C TYR A 105 19.80 1.68 11.06
N SER A 106 20.10 0.83 10.06
CA SER A 106 20.55 -0.54 10.26
C SER A 106 21.50 -0.96 9.13
N ASP A 107 22.14 -2.12 9.27
CA ASP A 107 23.02 -2.70 8.26
C ASP A 107 22.37 -3.88 7.49
N GLY A 108 21.14 -4.22 7.86
CA GLY A 108 20.44 -5.41 7.36
C GLY A 108 19.51 -5.16 6.16
N PRO A 109 18.69 -6.16 5.77
CA PRO A 109 17.70 -6.01 4.71
C PRO A 109 16.73 -4.84 4.92
N ARG A 110 16.49 -4.45 6.18
CA ARG A 110 15.65 -3.30 6.56
C ARG A 110 16.23 -1.97 6.08
N ALA A 111 17.55 -1.82 6.04
CA ALA A 111 18.21 -0.63 5.51
C ALA A 111 17.94 -0.40 4.02
N LYS A 112 17.54 -1.44 3.27
CA LYS A 112 17.18 -1.33 1.86
C LYS A 112 15.81 -0.67 1.64
N VAL A 113 15.02 -0.53 2.70
CA VAL A 113 13.73 0.16 2.66
C VAL A 113 13.99 1.66 2.82
N LYS A 114 13.63 2.46 1.82
CA LYS A 114 13.76 3.91 1.87
C LYS A 114 12.47 4.54 2.39
N CYS A 115 12.55 5.31 3.46
CA CYS A 115 11.41 6.04 4.00
C CYS A 115 11.58 7.53 3.72
N TYR A 116 10.76 8.03 2.80
CA TYR A 116 10.70 9.42 2.38
C TYR A 116 9.82 10.23 3.33
N GLY A 117 10.38 11.30 3.88
CA GLY A 117 9.64 12.31 4.63
C GLY A 117 9.14 13.41 3.70
N VAL A 118 7.82 13.55 3.56
CA VAL A 118 7.16 14.50 2.66
C VAL A 118 6.13 15.34 3.40
N ASP A 119 6.19 16.66 3.25
CA ASP A 119 5.34 17.59 4.02
C ASP A 119 4.02 17.90 3.30
N ASN A 120 3.96 17.64 1.99
CA ASN A 120 2.77 17.91 1.18
C ASN A 120 2.54 16.86 0.07
N VAL A 121 1.36 16.92 -0.54
CA VAL A 121 0.93 15.96 -1.57
C VAL A 121 1.77 16.05 -2.84
N PRO A 122 2.04 17.24 -3.42
CA PRO A 122 2.93 17.37 -4.57
C PRO A 122 4.32 16.76 -4.37
N GLU A 123 4.94 16.99 -3.21
CA GLU A 123 6.23 16.38 -2.84
C GLU A 123 6.13 14.86 -2.81
N GLY A 124 5.09 14.32 -2.16
CA GLY A 124 4.81 12.89 -2.16
C GLY A 124 4.67 12.31 -3.57
N VAL A 125 3.98 13.02 -4.48
CA VAL A 125 3.83 12.62 -5.89
C VAL A 125 5.16 12.70 -6.63
N ALA A 126 5.97 13.72 -6.38
CA ALA A 126 7.31 13.85 -6.96
C ALA A 126 8.23 12.70 -6.54
N VAL A 127 8.14 12.24 -5.29
CA VAL A 127 8.84 11.03 -4.81
C VAL A 127 8.35 9.78 -5.56
N MET A 128 7.05 9.62 -5.77
CA MET A 128 6.51 8.48 -6.54
C MET A 128 7.07 8.45 -7.97
N LYS A 129 7.19 9.61 -8.61
CA LYS A 129 7.81 9.78 -9.94
C LYS A 129 9.30 9.48 -9.91
N LEU A 130 10.04 10.03 -8.94
CA LEU A 130 11.48 9.84 -8.76
C LEU A 130 11.82 8.35 -8.66
N GLU A 131 11.07 7.63 -7.84
CA GLU A 131 11.30 6.20 -7.56
C GLU A 131 10.67 5.27 -8.60
N LYS A 132 9.93 5.83 -9.57
CA LYS A 132 9.21 5.09 -10.63
C LYS A 132 8.32 4.00 -10.05
N VAL A 133 7.49 4.38 -9.08
CA VAL A 133 6.65 3.43 -8.36
C VAL A 133 5.66 2.77 -9.32
N GLY A 134 5.75 1.43 -9.41
CA GLY A 134 4.87 0.61 -10.25
C GLY A 134 3.69 0.01 -9.48
N VAL A 135 3.84 -0.19 -8.18
CA VAL A 135 2.77 -0.71 -7.31
C VAL A 135 2.73 0.08 -6.00
N SER A 136 1.55 0.35 -5.47
CA SER A 136 1.43 0.81 -4.08
C SER A 136 0.30 0.17 -3.31
N ILE A 137 0.46 0.14 -1.99
CA ILE A 137 -0.63 -0.08 -1.05
C ILE A 137 -0.79 1.20 -0.22
N THR A 138 -2.01 1.73 -0.17
CA THR A 138 -2.35 2.85 0.70
C THR A 138 -2.91 2.35 2.04
N GLY A 139 -2.32 2.79 3.13
CA GLY A 139 -2.95 2.76 4.45
C GLY A 139 -4.05 3.81 4.60
N ASN A 140 -4.90 3.66 5.61
CA ASN A 140 -5.92 4.68 5.93
C ASN A 140 -5.22 5.94 6.42
N SER A 141 -5.42 7.07 5.72
CA SER A 141 -4.77 8.35 6.01
C SER A 141 -4.69 8.69 7.50
N THR A 142 -3.60 9.34 7.90
CA THR A 142 -3.32 9.90 9.25
C THR A 142 -4.26 11.04 9.68
N ASN A 143 -5.33 11.29 8.93
CA ASN A 143 -6.43 12.13 9.36
C ASN A 143 -7.76 11.44 9.01
N PRO A 144 -8.67 11.21 9.97
CA PRO A 144 -9.95 10.52 9.74
C PRO A 144 -10.87 11.24 8.73
N THR A 145 -10.64 12.53 8.48
CA THR A 145 -11.36 13.30 7.44
C THR A 145 -10.76 13.18 6.04
N ARG A 146 -9.50 12.72 5.94
CA ARG A 146 -8.82 12.48 4.67
C ARG A 146 -8.98 11.01 4.32
N PHE A 147 -10.21 10.58 4.03
CA PHE A 147 -10.63 9.18 3.82
C PHE A 147 -9.66 8.28 3.02
N GLN A 148 -8.87 8.84 2.10
CA GLN A 148 -7.93 8.12 1.25
C GLN A 148 -6.67 8.97 0.94
N HIS A 149 -5.51 8.34 0.72
CA HIS A 149 -4.22 9.03 0.59
C HIS A 149 -4.12 9.84 -0.73
N PRO A 150 -4.10 11.19 -0.71
CA PRO A 150 -4.20 12.00 -1.94
C PRO A 150 -3.06 11.78 -2.94
N VAL A 151 -1.85 11.45 -2.45
CA VAL A 151 -0.71 11.10 -3.31
C VAL A 151 -1.04 9.94 -4.27
N ALA A 152 -1.79 8.92 -3.81
CA ALA A 152 -2.14 7.78 -4.66
C ALA A 152 -3.03 8.20 -5.83
N GLY A 153 -4.05 9.01 -5.55
CA GLY A 153 -4.98 9.50 -6.55
C GLY A 153 -4.31 10.43 -7.56
N THR A 154 -3.55 11.41 -7.08
CA THR A 154 -2.83 12.36 -7.95
C THR A 154 -1.77 11.66 -8.79
N TYR A 155 -1.01 10.73 -8.21
CA TYR A 155 -0.01 9.95 -8.96
C TYR A 155 -0.66 9.02 -9.98
N LYS A 156 -1.80 8.38 -9.65
CA LYS A 156 -2.56 7.56 -10.60
C LYS A 156 -3.01 8.37 -11.81
N LYS A 157 -3.57 9.56 -11.58
CA LYS A 157 -3.98 10.46 -12.67
C LYS A 157 -2.79 10.80 -13.57
N TRP A 158 -1.67 11.23 -12.97
CA TRP A 158 -0.44 11.51 -13.73
C TRP A 158 0.04 10.30 -14.54
N CYS A 159 0.01 9.10 -13.95
CA CYS A 159 0.41 7.88 -14.65
C CYS A 159 -0.46 7.60 -15.88
N VAL A 160 -1.79 7.75 -15.76
CA VAL A 160 -2.73 7.59 -16.87
C VAL A 160 -2.46 8.61 -17.97
N GLU A 161 -2.28 9.88 -17.61
CA GLU A 161 -2.03 10.98 -18.57
C GLU A 161 -0.67 10.85 -19.28
N ASN A 162 0.30 10.14 -18.69
CA ASN A 162 1.66 9.99 -19.21
C ASN A 162 1.96 8.56 -19.70
N GLY A 163 0.96 7.68 -19.78
CA GLY A 163 1.14 6.30 -20.26
C GLY A 163 2.02 5.43 -19.36
N VAL A 164 2.16 5.77 -18.08
CA VAL A 164 2.95 5.02 -17.10
C VAL A 164 2.06 3.95 -16.46
N LYS A 165 2.53 2.70 -16.44
CA LYS A 165 1.83 1.62 -15.72
C LYS A 165 1.99 1.81 -14.21
N TYR A 166 0.87 1.82 -13.51
CA TYR A 166 0.84 1.88 -12.05
C TYR A 166 -0.38 1.15 -11.51
N PHE A 167 -0.16 0.26 -10.54
CA PHE A 167 -1.18 -0.51 -9.85
C PHE A 167 -1.34 -0.04 -8.40
N SER A 168 -2.47 0.57 -8.08
CA SER A 168 -2.77 1.12 -6.77
C SER A 168 -3.76 0.21 -6.03
N VAL A 169 -3.43 -0.12 -4.80
CA VAL A 169 -4.31 -0.88 -3.91
C VAL A 169 -4.72 -0.02 -2.74
N ALA A 170 -6.02 0.03 -2.43
CA ALA A 170 -6.50 0.64 -1.20
C ALA A 170 -6.88 -0.41 -0.15
N SER A 171 -6.12 -0.43 0.95
CA SER A 171 -6.16 -1.49 1.98
C SER A 171 -7.32 -1.35 2.98
N GLY A 172 -8.11 -0.29 2.88
CA GLY A 172 -8.79 0.40 4.00
C GLY A 172 -9.50 -0.42 5.08
N GLY A 173 -8.75 -0.89 6.07
CA GLY A 173 -9.28 -1.59 7.25
C GLY A 173 -9.91 -0.70 8.34
N GLY A 174 -9.63 0.60 8.37
CA GLY A 174 -9.76 1.43 9.56
C GLY A 174 -10.83 2.52 9.47
N THR A 175 -11.11 3.10 8.31
CA THR A 175 -11.97 4.30 8.26
C THR A 175 -13.42 4.03 8.66
N GLY A 176 -13.95 2.84 8.36
CA GLY A 176 -15.26 2.41 8.86
C GLY A 176 -15.31 2.16 10.37
N ARG A 177 -14.16 1.99 11.05
CA ARG A 177 -14.07 1.86 12.51
C ARG A 177 -13.83 3.20 13.20
N THR A 178 -13.08 4.11 12.57
CA THR A 178 -12.72 5.42 13.16
C THR A 178 -13.86 6.44 13.09
N LEU A 179 -14.68 6.38 12.04
CA LEU A 179 -15.94 7.11 11.91
C LEU A 179 -17.03 6.11 11.55
N HIS A 180 -17.43 5.27 12.52
CA HIS A 180 -18.55 4.37 12.32
C HIS A 180 -19.76 5.23 11.90
N PRO A 181 -20.41 4.97 10.76
CA PRO A 181 -21.55 5.77 10.34
C PRO A 181 -22.70 5.74 11.36
N ASP A 182 -22.77 4.69 12.19
CA ASP A 182 -23.69 4.66 13.34
C ASP A 182 -23.29 5.65 14.44
N ASN A 183 -21.99 5.91 14.66
CA ASN A 183 -21.52 6.94 15.59
C ASN A 183 -21.86 8.36 15.08
N MET A 184 -22.03 8.53 13.77
CA MET A 184 -22.34 9.81 13.13
C MET A 184 -23.79 9.90 12.63
N ALA A 185 -24.65 8.92 12.94
CA ALA A 185 -26.02 8.81 12.46
C ALA A 185 -26.21 8.99 10.93
N ALA A 186 -25.18 8.70 10.15
CA ALA A 186 -25.12 9.04 8.72
C ALA A 186 -25.83 8.01 7.81
N GLY A 187 -26.30 6.90 8.39
CA GLY A 187 -27.10 5.88 7.71
C GLY A 187 -26.31 5.00 6.71
N PRO A 188 -26.92 3.92 6.21
CA PRO A 188 -26.25 2.87 5.42
C PRO A 188 -25.63 3.34 4.10
N SER A 189 -26.09 4.44 3.51
CA SER A 189 -25.52 4.99 2.27
C SER A 189 -24.15 5.66 2.48
N SER A 190 -23.88 6.16 3.68
CA SER A 190 -22.63 6.85 4.02
C SER A 190 -21.48 5.90 4.38
N TYR A 191 -21.78 4.61 4.67
CA TYR A 191 -20.79 3.53 4.82
C TYR A 191 -19.85 3.40 3.60
N GLY A 192 -20.27 3.94 2.45
CA GLY A 192 -19.58 3.80 1.18
C GLY A 192 -18.54 4.86 0.86
N MET A 193 -18.43 6.01 1.54
CA MET A 193 -17.59 7.11 0.99
C MET A 193 -16.10 6.74 0.88
N THR A 194 -15.54 6.04 1.85
CA THR A 194 -14.15 5.52 1.75
C THR A 194 -14.02 4.48 0.64
N ASP A 195 -15.02 3.62 0.47
CA ASP A 195 -15.04 2.62 -0.60
C ASP A 195 -15.12 3.28 -1.98
N THR A 196 -16.03 4.23 -2.13
CA THR A 196 -16.23 5.06 -3.33
C THR A 196 -14.94 5.80 -3.68
N MET A 197 -14.32 6.50 -2.72
CA MET A 197 -13.09 7.25 -2.97
C MET A 197 -11.91 6.33 -3.32
N GLY A 198 -11.79 5.17 -2.66
CA GLY A 198 -10.80 4.16 -3.04
C GLY A 198 -11.02 3.66 -4.47
N ARG A 199 -12.26 3.40 -4.88
CA ARG A 199 -12.61 2.97 -6.24
C ARG A 199 -12.35 4.02 -7.31
N MET A 200 -12.37 5.31 -6.96
CA MET A 200 -12.09 6.37 -7.92
C MET A 200 -10.63 6.38 -8.40
N HIS A 201 -9.69 5.75 -7.67
CA HIS A 201 -8.28 5.77 -8.06
C HIS A 201 -7.55 4.42 -7.95
N SER A 202 -8.09 3.43 -7.24
CA SER A 202 -7.42 2.13 -7.05
C SER A 202 -7.81 1.13 -8.13
N ASP A 203 -6.87 0.26 -8.47
CA ASP A 203 -7.09 -0.90 -9.34
C ASP A 203 -7.63 -2.10 -8.55
N ALA A 204 -7.33 -2.14 -7.24
CA ALA A 204 -7.90 -3.09 -6.30
C ALA A 204 -8.26 -2.42 -4.98
N GLN A 205 -9.45 -2.73 -4.51
CA GLN A 205 -9.99 -2.20 -3.27
C GLN A 205 -10.19 -3.33 -2.26
N PHE A 206 -9.38 -3.33 -1.20
CA PHE A 206 -9.53 -4.24 -0.06
C PHE A 206 -10.35 -3.64 1.09
N ALA A 207 -10.72 -2.36 1.01
CA ALA A 207 -11.47 -1.64 2.05
C ALA A 207 -12.99 -1.80 1.95
N GLY A 208 -13.52 -2.02 0.75
CA GLY A 208 -14.95 -2.24 0.50
C GLY A 208 -15.48 -3.55 1.05
N SER A 209 -14.77 -4.13 2.00
CA SER A 209 -14.88 -5.50 2.43
C SER A 209 -14.61 -5.62 3.94
N SER A 210 -13.76 -4.78 4.55
CA SER A 210 -13.69 -4.66 6.03
C SER A 210 -14.93 -3.98 6.66
N SER A 211 -15.69 -3.21 5.88
CA SER A 211 -16.99 -2.63 6.27
C SER A 211 -18.21 -3.47 5.82
N VAL A 212 -17.96 -4.59 5.13
CA VAL A 212 -19.01 -5.54 4.72
C VAL A 212 -18.93 -6.74 5.66
N PRO A 213 -19.98 -7.02 6.46
CA PRO A 213 -19.97 -8.10 7.45
C PRO A 213 -19.46 -9.43 6.88
N ALA A 214 -19.89 -9.80 5.67
CA ALA A 214 -19.48 -11.04 5.00
C ALA A 214 -17.98 -11.16 4.69
N HIS A 215 -17.24 -10.05 4.48
CA HIS A 215 -15.79 -10.13 4.28
C HIS A 215 -15.02 -10.06 5.59
N VAL A 216 -15.57 -9.42 6.62
CA VAL A 216 -15.06 -9.58 7.99
C VAL A 216 -15.21 -11.04 8.44
N GLU A 217 -16.34 -11.68 8.14
CA GLU A 217 -16.57 -13.11 8.35
C GLU A 217 -15.60 -13.98 7.54
N MET A 218 -15.31 -13.63 6.27
CA MET A 218 -14.29 -14.31 5.48
C MET A 218 -12.90 -14.20 6.14
N MET A 219 -12.51 -13.00 6.60
CA MET A 219 -11.25 -12.81 7.32
C MET A 219 -11.20 -13.61 8.63
N GLY A 220 -12.33 -13.71 9.33
CA GLY A 220 -12.47 -14.54 10.53
C GLY A 220 -12.36 -16.03 10.24
N LEU A 221 -13.01 -16.51 9.16
CA LEU A 221 -12.95 -17.90 8.71
C LEU A 221 -11.55 -18.30 8.27
N ILE A 222 -10.88 -17.44 7.50
CA ILE A 222 -9.51 -17.67 7.01
C ILE A 222 -8.48 -17.43 8.12
N GLY A 223 -8.79 -16.59 9.11
CA GLY A 223 -7.88 -16.17 10.17
C GLY A 223 -6.77 -15.22 9.69
N MET A 224 -6.94 -14.56 8.54
CA MET A 224 -5.92 -13.69 7.93
C MET A 224 -6.48 -12.34 7.48
N GLY A 225 -5.73 -11.27 7.72
CA GLY A 225 -6.00 -9.93 7.18
C GLY A 225 -5.61 -9.80 5.70
N ASN A 226 -5.92 -8.65 5.07
CA ASN A 226 -5.67 -8.42 3.63
C ASN A 226 -4.18 -8.60 3.25
N ASN A 227 -3.28 -7.88 3.93
CA ASN A 227 -1.84 -7.98 3.65
C ASN A 227 -1.30 -9.40 3.90
N PRO A 228 -1.61 -10.07 5.03
CA PRO A 228 -1.28 -11.48 5.22
C PRO A 228 -1.80 -12.42 4.11
N MET A 229 -3.02 -12.24 3.60
CA MET A 229 -3.55 -13.05 2.50
C MET A 229 -2.73 -12.88 1.21
N VAL A 230 -2.30 -11.66 0.89
CA VAL A 230 -1.37 -11.40 -0.24
C VAL A 230 -0.02 -12.09 0.03
N GLY A 231 0.49 -11.98 1.25
CA GLY A 231 1.73 -12.62 1.65
C GLY A 231 1.71 -14.14 1.53
N ALA A 232 0.62 -14.78 1.94
CA ALA A 232 0.40 -16.21 1.75
C ALA A 232 0.38 -16.59 0.25
N THR A 233 -0.30 -15.78 -0.57
CA THR A 233 -0.35 -15.98 -2.03
C THR A 233 1.04 -15.93 -2.65
N VAL A 234 1.84 -14.91 -2.30
CA VAL A 234 3.23 -14.77 -2.77
C VAL A 234 4.10 -15.91 -2.25
N ALA A 235 3.96 -16.29 -0.98
CA ALA A 235 4.74 -17.35 -0.37
C ALA A 235 4.50 -18.71 -1.04
N VAL A 236 3.24 -19.05 -1.35
CA VAL A 236 2.91 -20.29 -2.06
C VAL A 236 3.48 -20.27 -3.47
N ALA A 237 3.35 -19.16 -4.20
CA ALA A 237 3.92 -19.03 -5.54
C ALA A 237 5.45 -19.18 -5.56
N VAL A 238 6.13 -18.56 -4.58
CA VAL A 238 7.58 -18.69 -4.36
C VAL A 238 7.96 -20.15 -4.09
N ALA A 239 7.27 -20.82 -3.17
CA ALA A 239 7.55 -22.21 -2.81
C ALA A 239 7.37 -23.18 -3.99
N VAL A 240 6.33 -22.98 -4.82
CA VAL A 240 6.13 -23.76 -6.05
C VAL A 240 7.28 -23.53 -7.02
N GLN A 241 7.69 -22.28 -7.24
CA GLN A 241 8.79 -21.95 -8.14
C GLN A 241 10.12 -22.54 -7.68
N GLU A 242 10.46 -22.43 -6.39
CA GLU A 242 11.63 -23.06 -5.79
C GLU A 242 11.57 -24.58 -5.90
N GLY A 243 10.39 -25.18 -5.77
CA GLY A 243 10.18 -26.62 -5.95
C GLY A 243 10.37 -27.09 -7.39
N MET A 244 9.97 -26.28 -8.38
CA MET A 244 10.14 -26.59 -9.81
C MET A 244 11.57 -26.35 -10.32
N THR A 245 12.39 -25.62 -9.57
CA THR A 245 13.78 -25.29 -9.93
C THR A 245 14.83 -26.09 -9.16
N LYS A 246 14.40 -26.98 -8.26
CA LYS A 246 15.22 -28.02 -7.64
C LYS A 246 15.32 -29.24 -8.55
#